data_AF-A0A0P7XNY9-F1
#
_entry.id   AF-A0A0P7XNY9-F1
#
_cell.length_a   1.000
_cell.length_b   1.000
_cell.length_c   1.000
_cell.angle_alpha   90.00
_cell.angle_beta   90.00
_cell.angle_gamma   90.00
#
_symmetry.space_group_name_H-M   'P 1'
#
loop_
_entity.id
_entity.type
_entity.pdbx_description
1 polymer ?
#
loop_
_entity_poly.entity_id
_entity_poly.type
_entity_poly.pdbx_seq_one_letter_code
_entity_poly.pdbx_strand_id
1 'polypeptide(L)'
;MKYYISFAFILFLSTSFLQAQKSASAYPNKYWSSGGEWIFSTGNVEGQNNVVRWSPVINLQNFLNFDRSQNFGWFTGVNLRNVGFIYDESPSIRKKFRTYNLGVPLGLKFGNLDKTFFYLGYELEMAFNYKEKLS
;
A
#
# COMPACT_ATOMS: atom_id res chain seq x y z
N MET A 1 30.68 -2.23 3.49
CA MET A 1 29.70 -2.08 2.38
C MET A 1 28.22 -2.22 2.79
N LYS A 2 27.84 -2.96 3.85
CA LYS A 2 26.41 -3.11 4.23
C LYS A 2 25.71 -1.84 4.75
N TYR A 3 26.42 -0.93 5.42
CA TYR A 3 25.80 0.25 6.05
C TYR A 3 25.55 1.44 5.10
N TYR A 4 26.34 1.57 4.03
CA TYR A 4 26.17 2.66 3.05
C TYR A 4 24.88 2.53 2.24
N ILE A 5 24.43 1.30 1.99
CA ILE A 5 23.17 1.01 1.28
C ILE A 5 21.96 1.38 2.16
N SER A 6 22.05 1.19 3.48
CA SER A 6 20.98 1.60 4.41
C SER A 6 20.88 3.12 4.56
N PHE A 7 22.00 3.85 4.51
CA PHE A 7 22.01 5.31 4.62
C PHE A 7 21.43 5.99 3.36
N ALA A 8 21.71 5.43 2.17
CA ALA A 8 21.13 5.92 0.92
C ALA A 8 19.60 5.72 0.86
N PHE A 9 19.08 4.63 1.45
CA PHE A 9 17.64 4.36 1.50
C PHE A 9 16.90 5.34 2.45
N ILE A 10 17.53 5.75 3.54
CA ILE A 10 16.99 6.74 4.49
C ILE A 10 16.98 8.14 3.88
N LEU A 11 18.00 8.51 3.09
CA LEU A 11 18.02 9.79 2.37
C LEU A 11 16.97 9.88 1.25
N PHE A 12 16.60 8.74 0.65
CA PHE A 12 15.56 8.71 -0.38
C PHE A 12 14.13 8.87 0.19
N LEU A 13 13.91 8.43 1.44
CA LEU A 13 12.62 8.59 2.13
C LEU A 13 12.39 10.02 2.64
N SER A 14 13.45 10.77 2.99
CA SER A 14 13.32 12.11 3.55
C SER A 14 13.14 13.21 2.49
N THR A 15 13.64 13.01 1.27
CA THR A 15 13.51 13.99 0.17
C THR A 15 12.14 14.00 -0.49
N SER A 16 11.29 12.99 -0.22
CA SER A 16 9.91 12.95 -0.75
C SER A 16 8.92 13.85 0.00
N PHE A 17 9.33 14.45 1.14
CA PHE A 17 8.46 15.32 1.94
C PHE A 17 8.55 16.81 1.58
N LEU A 18 9.35 17.17 0.58
CA LEU A 18 9.55 18.57 0.17
C LEU A 18 9.08 18.79 -1.26
N GLN A 19 7.79 19.11 -1.41
CA GLN A 19 7.27 20.21 -2.24
C GLN A 19 5.76 20.06 -2.42
N ALA A 20 4.99 20.84 -1.65
CA ALA A 20 3.61 21.19 -2.00
C ALA A 20 3.50 22.72 -2.00
N GLN A 21 4.21 23.39 -2.91
CA GLN A 21 3.89 24.76 -3.26
C GLN A 21 2.61 24.74 -4.10
N LYS A 22 1.57 25.41 -3.60
CA LYS A 22 0.24 25.47 -4.19
C LYS A 22 0.26 26.38 -5.43
N SER A 23 0.75 25.86 -6.55
CA SER A 23 0.53 26.45 -7.87
C SER A 23 -0.93 26.26 -8.28
N ALA A 24 -1.49 27.21 -9.02
CA ALA A 24 -2.81 27.03 -9.64
C ALA A 24 -2.80 25.75 -10.48
N SER A 25 -3.82 24.91 -10.32
CA SER A 25 -3.89 23.60 -10.96
C SER A 25 -4.03 23.75 -12.48
N ALA A 26 -2.93 23.54 -13.19
CA ALA A 26 -2.91 23.47 -14.65
C ALA A 26 -3.15 22.02 -15.08
N TYR A 27 -4.18 21.79 -15.89
CA TYR A 27 -4.49 20.48 -16.47
C TYR A 27 -4.01 20.42 -17.93
N PRO A 28 -3.48 19.28 -18.41
CA PRO A 28 -3.26 18.03 -17.68
C PRO A 28 -2.09 18.11 -16.69
N ASN A 29 -2.21 17.43 -15.55
CA ASN A 29 -1.20 17.39 -14.50
C ASN A 29 -0.68 15.95 -14.28
N LYS A 30 0.63 15.81 -14.09
CA LYS A 30 1.29 14.54 -13.79
C LYS A 30 2.19 14.69 -12.58
N TYR A 31 1.96 13.89 -11.55
CA TYR A 31 2.71 13.98 -10.30
C TYR A 31 2.83 12.63 -9.59
N TRP A 32 3.84 12.55 -8.74
CA TRP A 32 4.03 11.43 -7.82
C TRP A 32 3.38 11.75 -6.48
N SER A 33 2.77 10.74 -5.87
CA SER A 33 2.28 10.82 -4.49
C SER A 33 2.59 9.52 -3.76
N SER A 34 2.96 9.61 -2.49
CA SER A 34 3.19 8.45 -1.63
C SER A 34 2.23 8.45 -0.44
N GLY A 35 1.98 7.27 0.11
CA GLY A 35 1.07 7.07 1.24
C GLY A 35 1.45 5.85 2.07
N GLY A 36 0.91 5.79 3.28
CA GLY A 36 1.01 4.63 4.15
C GLY A 36 -0.38 4.10 4.50
N GLU A 37 -0.47 2.80 4.78
CA GLU A 37 -1.73 2.15 5.16
C GLU A 37 -1.61 1.38 6.47
N TRP A 38 -2.73 1.31 7.19
CA TRP A 38 -2.94 0.31 8.22
C TRP A 38 -3.88 -0.76 7.66
N ILE A 39 -3.42 -2.00 7.67
CA ILE A 39 -4.18 -3.12 7.13
C ILE A 39 -4.78 -3.93 8.29
N PHE A 40 -6.08 -4.15 8.20
CA PHE A 40 -6.81 -5.14 8.98
C PHE A 40 -7.17 -6.30 8.06
N SER A 41 -6.70 -7.50 8.39
CA SER A 41 -6.88 -8.67 7.54
C SER A 41 -7.36 -9.88 8.35
N THR A 42 -8.19 -10.70 7.73
CA THR A 42 -8.65 -11.98 8.29
C THR A 42 -8.53 -13.06 7.21
N GLY A 43 -8.52 -14.32 7.64
CA GLY A 43 -8.57 -15.47 6.75
C GLY A 43 -9.96 -16.09 6.75
N ASN A 44 -10.27 -16.86 5.70
CA ASN A 44 -11.37 -17.82 5.75
C ASN A 44 -10.76 -19.20 5.55
N VAL A 45 -10.43 -19.85 6.68
CA VAL A 45 -9.97 -21.24 6.70
C VAL A 45 -11.12 -22.10 7.21
N GLU A 46 -11.56 -23.07 6.39
CA GLU A 46 -12.68 -23.95 6.73
C GLU A 46 -12.44 -24.70 8.04
N GLY A 47 -13.45 -24.69 8.91
CA GLY A 47 -13.42 -25.40 10.19
C GLY A 47 -12.52 -24.78 11.26
N GLN A 48 -11.91 -23.62 11.02
CA GLN A 48 -11.00 -22.97 11.96
C GLN A 48 -11.46 -21.58 12.38
N ASN A 49 -11.10 -21.19 13.60
CA ASN A 49 -11.39 -19.86 14.12
C ASN A 49 -10.40 -18.84 13.54
N ASN A 50 -10.91 -17.82 12.84
CA ASN A 50 -10.11 -16.80 12.19
C ASN A 50 -10.06 -15.54 13.06
N VAL A 51 -8.87 -14.98 13.24
CA VAL A 51 -8.65 -13.79 14.08
C VAL A 51 -8.26 -12.62 13.19
N VAL A 52 -8.90 -11.46 13.43
CA VAL A 52 -8.53 -10.21 12.76
C VAL A 52 -7.11 -9.83 13.16
N ARG A 53 -6.27 -9.66 12.16
CA ARG A 53 -4.89 -9.24 12.29
C ARG A 53 -4.78 -7.76 11.96
N TRP A 54 -4.04 -7.03 12.79
CA TRP A 54 -3.61 -5.66 12.50
C TRP A 54 -2.16 -5.62 12.02
N SER A 55 -1.91 -4.87 10.95
CA SER A 55 -0.60 -4.67 10.33
C SER A 55 -0.34 -3.16 10.16
N PRO A 56 0.24 -2.50 11.18
CA PRO A 56 0.49 -1.05 11.12
C PRO A 56 1.79 -0.66 10.43
N VAL A 57 2.69 -1.62 10.21
CA VAL A 57 4.05 -1.37 9.72
C VAL A 57 4.26 -1.98 8.35
N ILE A 58 4.95 -1.22 7.49
CA ILE A 58 5.36 -1.63 6.14
C ILE A 58 4.14 -1.95 5.25
N ASN A 59 3.27 -0.94 5.07
CA ASN A 59 2.33 -0.87 3.97
C ASN A 59 2.49 0.49 3.30
N LEU A 60 3.22 0.52 2.19
CA LEU A 60 3.60 1.73 1.48
C LEU A 60 2.93 1.74 0.12
N GLN A 61 2.40 2.89 -0.26
CA GLN A 61 1.80 3.13 -1.56
C GLN A 61 2.56 4.23 -2.29
N ASN A 62 2.83 4.03 -3.57
CA ASN A 62 3.38 5.06 -4.44
C ASN A 62 2.57 5.10 -5.72
N PHE A 63 2.00 6.25 -6.01
CA PHE A 63 1.16 6.48 -7.19
C PHE A 63 1.83 7.46 -8.14
N LEU A 64 1.78 7.10 -9.41
CA LEU A 64 1.97 7.98 -10.54
C LEU A 64 0.60 8.41 -11.05
N ASN A 65 0.29 9.68 -10.86
CA ASN A 65 -1.02 10.26 -11.12
C ASN A 65 -1.03 10.99 -12.45
N PHE A 66 -2.15 10.86 -13.17
CA PHE A 66 -2.41 11.50 -14.46
C PHE A 66 -3.80 12.14 -14.43
N ASP A 67 -3.83 13.42 -14.09
CA ASP A 67 -5.05 14.19 -13.93
C ASP A 67 -5.33 14.94 -15.23
N ARG A 68 -6.44 14.59 -15.91
CA ARG A 68 -6.77 15.13 -17.26
C ARG A 68 -7.61 16.40 -17.16
N SER A 69 -8.46 16.49 -16.16
CA SER A 69 -9.28 17.65 -15.83
C SER A 69 -9.45 17.75 -14.32
N GLN A 70 -10.09 18.81 -13.84
CA GLN A 70 -10.40 18.96 -12.42
C GLN A 70 -11.25 17.84 -11.83
N ASN A 71 -12.00 17.13 -12.68
CA ASN A 71 -12.96 16.13 -12.24
C ASN A 71 -12.60 14.69 -12.58
N PHE A 72 -11.58 14.48 -13.41
CA PHE A 72 -11.24 13.15 -13.90
C PHE A 72 -9.74 12.98 -14.09
N GLY A 73 -9.25 11.84 -13.60
CA GLY A 73 -7.88 11.41 -13.74
C GLY A 73 -7.77 9.90 -13.61
N TRP A 74 -6.56 9.40 -13.74
CA TRP A 74 -6.24 8.00 -13.48
C TRP A 74 -4.86 7.90 -12.85
N PHE A 75 -4.54 6.75 -12.30
CA PHE A 75 -3.24 6.52 -11.69
C PHE A 75 -2.80 5.07 -11.89
N THR A 76 -1.49 4.88 -11.84
CA THR A 76 -0.87 3.58 -11.62
C THR A 76 0.23 3.74 -10.57
N GLY A 77 0.95 2.69 -10.22
CA GLY A 77 1.92 2.79 -9.13
C GLY A 77 2.63 1.51 -8.79
N VAL A 78 3.30 1.56 -7.63
CA VAL A 78 3.91 0.41 -6.98
C VAL A 78 3.60 0.48 -5.50
N ASN A 79 3.03 -0.59 -4.98
CA ASN A 79 2.67 -0.73 -3.59
C ASN A 79 3.44 -1.90 -2.96
N LEU A 80 3.75 -1.77 -1.67
CA LEU A 80 4.34 -2.83 -0.86
C LEU A 80 3.45 -3.02 0.35
N ARG A 81 2.82 -4.19 0.48
CA ARG A 81 1.91 -4.48 1.60
C ARG A 81 2.36 -5.68 2.41
N ASN A 82 2.13 -5.61 3.72
CA ASN A 82 2.28 -6.73 4.62
C ASN A 82 0.90 -7.34 4.92
N VAL A 83 0.52 -8.30 4.07
CA VAL A 83 -0.76 -9.00 4.14
C VAL A 83 -0.56 -10.35 4.82
N GLY A 84 -1.60 -10.88 5.46
CA GLY A 84 -1.54 -12.17 6.14
C GLY A 84 -2.76 -12.42 6.99
N PHE A 85 -2.85 -13.60 7.57
CA PHE A 85 -3.98 -13.98 8.42
C PHE A 85 -3.52 -14.83 9.59
N ILE A 86 -4.39 -14.94 10.58
CA ILE A 86 -4.18 -15.74 11.78
C ILE A 86 -5.37 -16.67 11.91
N TYR A 87 -5.09 -17.96 12.10
CA TYR A 87 -6.11 -18.93 12.48
C TYR A 87 -5.60 -19.82 13.62
N ASP A 88 -6.55 -20.29 14.42
CA ASP A 88 -6.31 -21.27 15.47
C ASP A 88 -6.61 -22.66 14.89
N GLU A 89 -5.62 -23.55 14.86
CA GLU A 89 -5.77 -24.94 14.38
C GLU A 89 -6.33 -25.85 15.48
N SER A 90 -5.98 -25.52 16.73
CA SER A 90 -6.49 -26.13 17.94
C SER A 90 -6.50 -25.06 19.05
N PRO A 91 -7.15 -25.31 20.20
CA PRO A 91 -7.12 -24.38 21.34
C PRO A 91 -5.71 -24.02 21.84
N SER A 92 -4.69 -24.84 21.50
CA SER A 92 -3.30 -24.66 21.93
C SER A 92 -2.34 -24.29 20.79
N ILE A 93 -2.78 -24.29 19.53
CA ILE A 93 -1.92 -24.06 18.36
C ILE A 93 -2.46 -22.90 17.53
N ARG A 94 -1.70 -21.80 17.49
CA ARG A 94 -2.00 -20.64 16.66
C ARG A 94 -1.01 -20.50 15.52
N LYS A 95 -1.51 -20.50 14.28
CA LYS A 95 -0.69 -20.27 13.09
C LYS A 95 -0.82 -18.83 12.61
N LYS A 96 0.31 -18.20 12.33
CA LYS A 96 0.41 -16.81 11.87
C LYS A 96 1.10 -16.76 10.51
N PHE A 97 0.37 -16.33 9.49
CA PHE A 97 0.85 -16.21 8.13
C PHE A 97 1.12 -14.75 7.80
N ARG A 98 2.25 -14.48 7.16
CA ARG A 98 2.63 -13.14 6.72
C ARG A 98 3.30 -13.23 5.37
N THR A 99 2.88 -12.35 4.49
CA THR A 99 3.43 -12.23 3.15
C THR A 99 3.71 -10.76 2.85
N TYR A 100 4.86 -10.49 2.25
CA TYR A 100 5.08 -9.19 1.61
C TYR A 100 4.66 -9.29 0.15
N ASN A 101 3.72 -8.44 -0.24
CA ASN A 101 3.15 -8.37 -1.57
C ASN A 101 3.67 -7.11 -2.27
N LEU A 102 4.13 -7.29 -3.50
CA LEU A 102 4.39 -6.17 -4.41
C LEU A 102 3.16 -6.01 -5.30
N GLY A 103 2.58 -4.82 -5.31
CA GLY A 103 1.34 -4.53 -6.00
C GLY A 103 1.50 -3.47 -7.09
N VAL A 104 0.81 -3.65 -8.21
CA VAL A 104 0.67 -2.65 -9.27
C VAL A 104 -0.79 -2.21 -9.33
N PRO A 105 -1.15 -1.06 -8.73
CA PRO A 105 -2.49 -0.53 -8.82
C PRO A 105 -2.73 0.10 -10.19
N LEU A 106 -3.98 0.03 -10.64
CA LEU A 106 -4.52 0.80 -11.75
C LEU A 106 -5.91 1.28 -11.37
N GLY A 107 -6.12 2.59 -11.36
CA GLY A 107 -7.39 3.15 -10.93
C GLY A 107 -7.78 4.45 -11.64
N LEU A 108 -9.07 4.74 -11.58
CA LEU A 108 -9.68 5.97 -12.07
C LEU A 108 -10.04 6.86 -10.88
N LYS A 109 -9.95 8.17 -11.07
CA LYS A 109 -10.29 9.18 -10.08
C LYS A 109 -11.45 10.05 -10.57
N PHE A 110 -12.35 10.39 -9.66
CA PHE A 110 -13.52 11.22 -9.91
C PHE A 110 -13.73 12.20 -8.75
N GLY A 111 -14.16 13.43 -9.03
CA GLY A 111 -14.52 14.40 -7.99
C GLY A 111 -13.87 15.76 -8.19
N ASN A 112 -13.17 16.28 -7.17
CA ASN A 112 -12.34 17.48 -7.29
C ASN A 112 -10.89 17.11 -6.97
N LEU A 113 -10.07 16.93 -8.01
CA LEU A 113 -8.68 16.44 -7.87
C LEU A 113 -7.77 17.43 -7.13
N ASP A 114 -8.16 18.70 -7.03
CA ASP A 114 -7.43 19.73 -6.26
C ASP A 114 -7.73 19.70 -4.77
N LYS A 115 -8.78 18.97 -4.36
CA LYS A 115 -9.27 18.94 -2.98
C LYS A 115 -9.63 17.54 -2.54
N THR A 116 -10.86 17.12 -2.84
CA THR A 116 -11.45 15.87 -2.37
C THR A 116 -11.98 15.12 -3.58
N PHE A 117 -11.48 13.91 -3.75
CA PHE A 117 -11.85 13.02 -4.84
C PHE A 117 -11.99 11.60 -4.32
N PHE A 118 -12.69 10.79 -5.09
CA PHE A 118 -12.81 9.35 -4.90
C PHE A 118 -12.05 8.65 -6.01
N TYR A 119 -11.56 7.46 -5.71
CA TYR A 119 -10.94 6.63 -6.72
C TYR A 119 -11.35 5.17 -6.54
N LEU A 120 -11.36 4.45 -7.64
CA LEU A 120 -11.65 3.03 -7.71
C LEU A 120 -10.75 2.39 -8.75
N GLY A 121 -10.40 1.14 -8.56
CA GLY A 121 -9.45 0.47 -9.43
C GLY A 121 -9.25 -0.97 -9.03
N TYR A 122 -8.37 -1.62 -9.79
CA TYR A 122 -7.89 -2.95 -9.50
C TYR A 122 -6.41 -2.88 -9.16
N GLU A 123 -5.95 -3.88 -8.43
CA GLU A 123 -4.54 -4.01 -8.12
C GLU A 123 -4.10 -5.45 -8.34
N LEU A 124 -3.03 -5.60 -9.12
CA LEU A 124 -2.36 -6.88 -9.29
C LEU A 124 -1.31 -7.01 -8.19
N GLU A 125 -1.51 -7.96 -7.27
CA GLU A 125 -0.57 -8.23 -6.19
C GLU A 125 0.19 -9.54 -6.42
N MET A 126 1.51 -9.48 -6.26
CA MET A 126 2.38 -10.65 -6.27
C MET A 126 3.05 -10.83 -4.91
N ALA A 127 2.77 -11.96 -4.29
CA ALA A 127 3.42 -12.43 -3.08
C ALA A 127 4.85 -12.91 -3.38
N PHE A 128 5.86 -12.33 -2.74
CA PHE A 128 7.26 -12.73 -2.98
C PHE A 128 8.00 -13.20 -1.71
N ASN A 129 7.49 -12.90 -0.52
CA ASN A 129 8.12 -13.35 0.73
C ASN A 129 7.09 -13.93 1.69
N TYR A 130 7.01 -15.26 1.74
CA TYR A 130 6.16 -16.00 2.67
C TYR A 130 6.88 -16.29 3.99
N LYS A 131 6.20 -16.04 5.11
CA LYS A 131 6.65 -16.38 6.46
C LYS A 131 5.52 -16.99 7.25
N GLU A 132 5.78 -18.15 7.82
CA GLU A 132 4.89 -18.84 8.74
C GLU A 132 5.52 -18.89 10.13
N LYS A 133 4.71 -18.62 11.16
CA LYS A 133 5.13 -18.74 12.55
C LYS A 133 4.09 -19.51 13.35
N LEU A 134 4.56 -20.56 14.03
CA LEU A 134 3.82 -21.29 15.06
C LEU A 134 3.92 -20.54 16.39
N SER A 135 2.83 -20.49 17.13
CA SER A 135 2.70 -19.78 18.40
C SER A 135 1.78 -20.49 19.37
#